data_AF-A0A2G9SGU4-F1
#
_entry.id   AF-A0A2G9SGU4-F1
#
_cell.length_a   1.000
_cell.length_b   1.000
_cell.length_c   1.000
_cell.angle_alpha   90.00
_cell.angle_beta   90.00
_cell.angle_gamma   90.00
#
_symmetry.space_group_name_H-M   'P 1'
#
loop_
_entity.id
_entity.type
_entity.pdbx_description
1 polymer ?
#
loop_
_entity_poly.entity_id
_entity_poly.type
_entity_poly.pdbx_seq_one_letter_code
_entity_poly.pdbx_strand_id
1 'polypeptide(L)'
;MEFEMDELNQHECMTTMSGLIKHMQRNEITPKVEEGVTPQDLPPWMKFLHTKLGNPSTQLNIRLFIAKLIVNSEEVFRPYAKFWIGPILQLVVSGNNGGTGIHYMVVETVVTLLSWSSIATPTVS
;
A
#
# COMPACT_ATOMS: atom_id res chain seq x y z
N MET A 1 14.58 7.79 9.08
CA MET A 1 13.40 7.83 8.18
C MET A 1 12.51 8.88 8.76
N GLU A 2 12.27 9.95 8.03
CA GLU A 2 11.44 11.06 8.49
C GLU A 2 10.09 10.89 7.80
N PHE A 3 9.05 10.62 8.59
CA PHE A 3 7.68 10.52 8.11
C PHE A 3 7.00 11.87 8.30
N GLU A 4 6.09 12.23 7.39
CA GLU A 4 5.16 13.32 7.67
C GLU A 4 4.31 12.97 8.89
N MET A 5 4.19 13.90 9.84
CA MET A 5 3.56 13.66 11.15
C MET A 5 2.03 13.68 11.06
N ASP A 6 1.43 12.66 10.44
CA ASP A 6 -0.02 12.42 10.51
C ASP A 6 -0.39 11.36 11.56
N GLU A 7 -1.68 11.29 11.92
CA GLU A 7 -2.21 10.40 12.96
C GLU A 7 -1.85 8.92 12.75
N LEU A 8 -1.75 8.46 11.49
CA LEU A 8 -1.39 7.09 11.15
C LEU A 8 0.12 6.86 11.30
N ASN A 9 0.94 7.86 10.97
CA ASN A 9 2.39 7.84 11.16
C ASN A 9 2.84 7.97 12.61
N GLN A 10 2.01 8.61 13.46
CA GLN A 10 2.23 8.67 14.91
C GLN A 10 1.86 7.36 15.63
N HIS A 11 1.18 6.43 14.96
CA HIS A 11 0.88 5.13 15.54
C HIS A 11 2.19 4.39 15.87
N GLU A 12 2.30 3.89 17.10
CA GLU A 12 3.55 3.35 17.68
C GLU A 12 4.23 2.28 16.80
N CYS A 13 3.44 1.51 16.06
CA CYS A 13 3.96 0.43 15.23
C CYS A 13 4.33 0.84 13.79
N MET A 14 3.96 2.04 13.30
CA MET A 14 4.19 2.42 11.89
C MET A 14 5.68 2.41 11.52
N THR A 15 6.51 3.01 12.39
CA THR A 15 7.96 3.06 12.21
C THR A 15 8.57 1.67 12.21
N THR A 16 8.16 0.82 13.16
CA THR A 16 8.64 -0.56 13.28
C THR A 16 8.23 -1.41 12.08
N MET A 17 6.98 -1.29 11.63
CA MET A 17 6.46 -2.05 10.48
C MET A 17 7.14 -1.62 9.17
N SER A 18 7.33 -0.32 8.95
CA SER A 18 8.06 0.20 7.78
C SER A 18 9.53 -0.25 7.82
N GLY A 19 10.15 -0.23 9.00
CA GLY A 19 11.51 -0.74 9.22
C GLY A 19 11.62 -2.24 8.90
N LEU A 20 10.66 -3.04 9.34
CA LEU A 20 10.58 -4.47 9.04
C LEU A 20 10.47 -4.72 7.53
N ILE A 21 9.56 -4.03 6.83
CA ILE A 21 9.37 -4.17 5.37
C ILE A 21 10.66 -3.88 4.61
N LYS A 22 11.34 -2.77 4.94
CA LYS A 22 12.61 -2.41 4.30
C LYS A 22 13.72 -3.39 4.66
N HIS A 23 13.74 -3.92 5.89
CA HIS A 23 14.67 -4.97 6.28
C HIS A 23 14.44 -6.25 5.46
N MET A 24 13.19 -6.66 5.27
CA MET A 24 12.85 -7.83 4.46
C MET A 24 13.25 -7.67 2.99
N GLN A 25 13.13 -6.46 2.43
CA GLN A 25 13.59 -6.17 1.08
C GLN A 25 15.13 -6.23 0.98
N ARG A 26 15.85 -5.58 1.91
CA ARG A 26 17.32 -5.52 1.91
C ARG A 26 18.00 -6.86 2.11
N ASN A 27 17.36 -7.76 2.87
CA ASN A 27 17.89 -9.09 3.16
C ASN A 27 17.28 -10.18 2.27
N GLU A 28 16.65 -9.80 1.16
CA GLU A 28 16.15 -10.74 0.13
C GLU A 28 15.12 -11.76 0.66
N ILE A 29 14.45 -11.44 1.77
CA ILE A 29 13.31 -12.22 2.28
C ILE A 29 12.11 -12.04 1.34
N THR A 30 11.97 -10.86 0.76
CA THR A 30 11.02 -10.61 -0.34
C THR A 30 11.69 -10.96 -1.67
N PRO A 31 11.07 -11.81 -2.51
CA PRO A 31 11.60 -12.15 -3.83
C PRO A 31 11.92 -10.90 -4.65
N LYS A 32 13.10 -10.88 -5.29
CA LYS A 32 13.44 -9.82 -6.23
C LYS A 32 12.58 -9.95 -7.48
N VAL A 33 12.06 -8.82 -7.94
CA VAL A 33 11.33 -8.72 -9.21
C VAL A 33 12.27 -8.01 -10.18
N GLU A 34 12.57 -8.68 -11.30
CA GLU A 34 13.39 -8.09 -12.36
C GLU A 34 12.67 -6.89 -13.00
N GLU A 35 13.44 -5.90 -13.43
CA GLU A 35 12.91 -4.71 -14.06
C GLU A 35 12.20 -5.07 -15.39
N GLY A 36 10.98 -4.56 -15.58
CA GLY A 36 10.14 -4.88 -16.73
C GLY A 36 9.42 -6.23 -16.65
N VAL A 37 9.66 -7.04 -15.61
CA VAL A 37 8.93 -8.29 -15.38
C VAL A 37 7.77 -8.06 -14.42
N THR A 38 6.57 -8.42 -14.87
CA THR A 38 5.36 -8.37 -14.03
C THR A 38 5.25 -9.64 -13.18
N PRO A 39 5.29 -9.57 -11.84
CA PRO A 39 5.21 -10.75 -10.97
C PRO A 39 3.90 -11.52 -11.17
N GLN A 40 3.93 -12.86 -11.20
CA GLN A 40 2.68 -13.63 -11.34
C GLN A 40 1.88 -13.72 -10.04
N ASP A 41 2.55 -13.63 -8.89
CA ASP A 41 1.95 -13.75 -7.57
C ASP A 41 2.53 -12.76 -6.56
N LEU A 42 1.81 -12.57 -5.45
CA LEU A 42 2.31 -11.88 -4.26
C LEU A 42 3.06 -12.85 -3.33
N PRO A 43 4.18 -12.43 -2.73
CA PRO A 43 4.79 -13.15 -1.61
C PRO A 43 3.77 -13.38 -0.49
N PRO A 44 3.87 -14.48 0.30
CA PRO A 44 2.85 -14.83 1.28
C PRO A 44 2.50 -13.70 2.26
N TRP A 45 3.49 -12.94 2.73
CA TRP A 45 3.28 -11.81 3.65
C TRP A 45 2.52 -10.65 2.99
N MET A 46 2.82 -10.35 1.72
CA MET A 46 2.08 -9.34 0.95
C MET A 46 0.65 -9.79 0.67
N LYS A 47 0.45 -11.09 0.36
CA LYS A 47 -0.89 -11.66 0.13
C LYS A 47 -1.79 -11.52 1.36
N PHE A 48 -1.23 -11.65 2.56
CA PHE A 48 -1.96 -11.40 3.80
C PHE A 48 -2.44 -9.94 3.90
N LEU A 49 -1.54 -8.98 3.71
CA LEU A 49 -1.88 -7.55 3.72
C LEU A 49 -2.91 -7.19 2.63
N HIS A 50 -2.72 -7.70 1.42
CA HIS A 50 -3.64 -7.51 0.30
C HIS A 50 -5.04 -8.03 0.63
N THR A 51 -5.13 -9.23 1.21
CA THR A 51 -6.41 -9.83 1.63
C THR A 51 -7.12 -8.97 2.68
N LYS A 52 -6.39 -8.41 3.64
CA LYS A 52 -6.97 -7.54 4.67
C LYS A 52 -7.43 -6.20 4.08
N LEU A 53 -6.64 -5.58 3.21
CA LEU A 53 -6.96 -4.33 2.55
C LEU A 53 -8.20 -4.43 1.65
N GLY A 54 -8.28 -5.49 0.84
CA GLY A 54 -9.35 -5.70 -0.14
C GLY A 54 -10.65 -6.25 0.44
N ASN A 55 -10.66 -6.73 1.69
CA ASN A 55 -11.88 -7.25 2.32
C ASN A 55 -12.70 -6.09 2.97
N PRO A 56 -13.93 -5.79 2.49
CA PRO A 56 -14.77 -4.73 3.04
C PRO A 56 -15.17 -4.96 4.50
N SER A 57 -15.17 -6.21 4.97
CA SER A 57 -15.47 -6.57 6.36
C SER A 57 -14.30 -6.33 7.31
N THR A 58 -13.10 -6.04 6.79
CA THR A 58 -11.97 -5.59 7.63
C THR A 58 -12.25 -4.18 8.13
N GLN A 59 -12.00 -3.93 9.42
CA GLN A 59 -12.20 -2.61 10.02
C GLN A 59 -11.43 -1.52 9.26
N LEU A 60 -12.05 -0.35 9.09
CA LEU A 60 -11.53 0.73 8.27
C LEU A 60 -10.14 1.20 8.71
N ASN A 61 -9.90 1.35 10.02
CA ASN A 61 -8.60 1.73 10.58
C ASN A 61 -7.47 0.77 10.16
N ILE A 62 -7.73 -0.55 10.09
CA ILE A 62 -6.75 -1.54 9.62
C ILE A 62 -6.46 -1.32 8.13
N ARG A 63 -7.50 -1.08 7.33
CA ARG A 63 -7.36 -0.84 5.88
C ARG A 63 -6.58 0.46 5.61
N LEU A 64 -6.88 1.53 6.34
CA LEU A 64 -6.16 2.81 6.28
C LEU A 64 -4.70 2.66 6.71
N PHE A 65 -4.44 1.92 7.79
CA PHE A 65 -3.07 1.63 8.23
C PHE A 65 -2.28 0.88 7.16
N ILE A 66 -2.85 -0.14 6.53
CA ILE A 66 -2.18 -0.88 5.44
C ILE A 66 -1.92 0.04 4.25
N ALA A 67 -2.90 0.86 3.84
CA ALA A 67 -2.71 1.82 2.75
C ALA A 67 -1.57 2.81 3.07
N LYS A 68 -1.51 3.32 4.29
CA LYS A 68 -0.45 4.24 4.71
C LYS A 68 0.92 3.56 4.77
N LEU A 69 0.97 2.30 5.22
CA LEU A 69 2.19 1.48 5.21
C LEU A 69 2.73 1.29 3.79
N ILE A 70 1.83 1.13 2.81
CA ILE A 70 2.19 1.04 1.39
C ILE A 70 2.75 2.37 0.88
N VAL A 71 2.08 3.50 1.14
CA VAL A 71 2.56 4.85 0.78
C VAL A 71 3.97 5.08 1.34
N ASN A 72 4.18 4.76 2.62
CA ASN A 72 5.45 4.96 3.32
C ASN A 72 6.60 4.05 2.83
N SER A 73 6.28 2.94 2.17
CA SER A 73 7.24 1.93 1.70
C SER A 73 7.02 1.62 0.22
N GLU A 74 6.64 2.64 -0.56
CA GLU A 74 6.21 2.54 -1.96
C GLU A 74 7.19 1.73 -2.83
N GLU A 75 8.50 1.95 -2.65
CA GLU A 75 9.58 1.24 -3.33
C GLU A 75 9.49 -0.31 -3.23
N VAL A 76 8.93 -0.84 -2.15
CA VAL A 76 8.81 -2.30 -1.93
C VAL A 76 7.57 -2.86 -2.61
N PHE A 77 6.50 -2.06 -2.69
CA PHE A 77 5.21 -2.48 -3.26
C PHE A 77 5.10 -2.21 -4.76
N ARG A 78 5.83 -1.22 -5.28
CA ARG A 78 5.82 -0.77 -6.68
C ARG A 78 5.98 -1.91 -7.70
N PRO A 79 6.90 -2.90 -7.53
CA PRO A 79 7.01 -4.02 -8.48
C PRO A 79 5.75 -4.89 -8.57
N TYR A 80 4.88 -4.84 -7.56
CA TYR A 80 3.65 -5.59 -7.45
C TYR A 80 2.40 -4.73 -7.71
N ALA A 81 2.55 -3.55 -8.31
CA ALA A 81 1.49 -2.55 -8.46
C ALA A 81 0.17 -3.11 -9.01
N LYS A 82 0.22 -4.05 -9.97
CA LYS A 82 -0.98 -4.66 -10.57
C LYS A 82 -1.95 -5.30 -9.56
N PHE A 83 -1.44 -5.75 -8.41
CA PHE A 83 -2.26 -6.34 -7.35
C PHE A 83 -2.80 -5.26 -6.39
N TRP A 84 -2.06 -4.18 -6.18
CA TRP A 84 -2.37 -3.19 -5.15
C TRP A 84 -3.30 -2.07 -5.63
N ILE A 85 -3.27 -1.72 -6.93
CA ILE A 85 -4.07 -0.62 -7.47
C ILE A 85 -5.57 -0.81 -7.19
N GLY A 86 -6.13 -2.00 -7.44
CA GLY A 86 -7.55 -2.27 -7.24
C GLY A 86 -8.02 -2.06 -5.78
N PRO A 87 -7.45 -2.77 -4.80
CA PRO A 87 -7.83 -2.62 -3.39
C PRO A 87 -7.62 -1.20 -2.84
N ILE A 88 -6.54 -0.52 -3.23
CA ILE A 88 -6.27 0.85 -2.80
C ILE A 88 -7.30 1.82 -3.40
N LEU A 89 -7.57 1.69 -4.70
CA LEU A 89 -8.57 2.52 -5.37
C LEU A 89 -9.95 2.33 -4.74
N GLN A 90 -10.35 1.10 -4.45
CA GLN A 90 -11.60 0.79 -3.75
C GLN A 90 -11.69 1.44 -2.36
N LEU A 91 -10.58 1.52 -1.61
CA LEU A 91 -10.54 2.21 -0.33
C LEU A 91 -10.76 3.72 -0.51
N VAL A 92 -10.06 4.33 -1.46
CA VAL A 92 -10.07 5.79 -1.68
C VAL A 92 -11.42 6.29 -2.19
N VAL A 93 -12.02 5.60 -3.16
CA VAL A 93 -13.31 6.00 -3.75
C VAL A 93 -14.51 5.65 -2.88
N SER A 94 -14.30 4.88 -1.80
CA SER A 94 -15.37 4.61 -0.85
C SER A 94 -15.75 5.90 -0.12
N GLY A 95 -17.06 6.13 0.06
CA GLY A 95 -17.55 7.28 0.84
C GLY A 95 -17.17 7.23 2.33
N ASN A 96 -16.54 6.14 2.79
CA ASN A 96 -16.05 5.95 4.15
C ASN A 96 -14.56 5.62 4.13
N ASN A 97 -13.73 6.63 3.85
CA ASN A 97 -12.28 6.52 3.65
C ASN A 97 -11.45 7.18 4.76
N GLY A 98 -12.06 7.40 5.94
CA GLY A 98 -11.37 7.92 7.13
C GLY A 98 -11.38 9.43 7.28
N GLY A 99 -12.10 10.16 6.42
CA GLY A 99 -12.26 11.61 6.54
C GLY A 99 -13.40 12.13 5.69
N THR A 100 -13.40 13.45 5.44
CA THR A 100 -14.36 14.11 4.56
C THR A 100 -13.66 14.68 3.34
N GLY A 101 -14.27 14.52 2.16
CA GLY A 101 -13.72 15.03 0.90
C GLY A 101 -12.36 14.42 0.52
N ILE A 102 -11.53 15.22 -0.15
CA ILE A 102 -10.17 14.85 -0.58
C ILE A 102 -9.18 15.29 0.50
N HIS A 103 -9.10 14.52 1.58
CA HIS A 103 -8.19 14.79 2.69
C HIS A 103 -6.78 14.26 2.41
N TYR A 104 -5.82 14.63 3.26
CA TYR A 104 -4.39 14.36 3.06
C TYR A 104 -4.06 12.90 2.70
N MET A 105 -4.59 11.93 3.45
CA MET A 105 -4.42 10.49 3.17
C MET A 105 -4.91 10.09 1.77
N VAL A 106 -6.03 10.65 1.29
CA VAL A 106 -6.53 10.40 -0.07
C VAL A 106 -5.56 10.97 -1.10
N VAL A 107 -5.05 12.19 -0.88
CA VAL A 107 -4.09 12.84 -1.79
C VAL A 107 -2.83 12.00 -1.92
N GLU A 108 -2.19 11.63 -0.81
CA GLU A 108 -0.97 10.80 -0.83
C GLU A 108 -1.20 9.47 -1.53
N THR A 109 -2.31 8.81 -1.20
CA THR A 109 -2.65 7.52 -1.79
C THR A 109 -2.84 7.64 -3.31
N VAL A 110 -3.53 8.69 -3.78
CA VAL A 110 -3.72 8.95 -5.21
C VAL A 110 -2.39 9.28 -5.89
N VAL A 111 -1.52 10.06 -5.25
CA VAL A 111 -0.16 10.35 -5.77
C VAL A 111 0.64 9.07 -5.94
N THR A 112 0.61 8.15 -4.96
CA THR A 112 1.23 6.82 -5.07
C THR A 112 0.62 5.99 -6.19
N LEU A 113 -0.71 5.99 -6.36
CA LEU A 113 -1.33 5.26 -7.47
C LEU A 113 -0.92 5.82 -8.85
N LEU A 114 -0.84 7.14 -8.97
CA LEU A 114 -0.43 7.79 -10.21
C LEU A 114 1.05 7.55 -10.54
N SER A 115 1.94 7.46 -9.54
CA SER A 115 3.35 7.08 -9.77
C SER A 115 3.50 5.66 -10.33
N TRP A 116 2.49 4.81 -10.17
CA TRP A 116 2.43 3.45 -10.71
C TRP A 116 1.74 3.32 -12.07
N SER A 117 1.16 4.39 -12.60
CA SER A 117 0.38 4.38 -13.85
C SER A 117 1.14 3.89 -15.07
N SER A 118 2.47 4.03 -15.10
CA SER A 118 3.33 3.51 -16.16
C SER A 118 3.64 2.01 -16.03
N ILE A 119 3.35 1.41 -14.88
CA ILE A 119 3.69 0.02 -14.52
C ILE A 119 2.45 -0.88 -14.57
N ALA A 120 1.32 -0.36 -14.12
CA ALA A 120 0.06 -1.08 -14.14
C ALA A 120 -1.11 -0.11 -14.36
N THR A 121 -2.04 -0.51 -15.20
CA THR A 121 -3.31 0.20 -15.40
C THR A 121 -4.39 -0.43 -14.52
N PRO A 122 -5.33 0.36 -13.97
CA PRO A 122 -6.51 -0.19 -13.32
C PRO A 122 -7.31 -1.00 -14.33
N THR A 123 -7.31 -2.33 -14.22
CA THR A 123 -8.19 -3.18 -15.02
C THR A 123 -9.51 -3.36 -14.28
N VAL A 124 -10.61 -3.08 -14.96
CA VAL A 124 -11.96 -3.39 -14.47
C VAL A 124 -12.08 -4.92 -14.44
N SER A 125 -12.10 -5.50 -13.24
CA SER A 125 -12.38 -6.92 -13.03
C SER A 125 -13.86 -7.13 -12.78
#